data_AF-A0A0B6BRN3-F1
#
_entry.id   AF-A0A0B6BRN3-F1
#
_cell.length_a   1.000
_cell.length_b   1.000
_cell.length_c   1.000
_cell.angle_alpha   90.00
_cell.angle_beta   90.00
_cell.angle_gamma   90.00
#
_symmetry.space_group_name_H-M   'P 1'
#
loop_
_entity.id
_entity.type
_entity.pdbx_description
1 polymer ?
#
loop_
_entity_poly.entity_id
_entity_poly.type
_entity_poly.pdbx_seq_one_letter_code
_entity_poly.pdbx_strand_id
1 'polypeptide(L)'
;MKKLHALTLTMGLLASTVIVPTASLAKSDDLPYLNEIKKMQPDVSTQELISSINELANNTGNTKEAVSEQIYKELKADEEQGKKEASKKMNTLGASGGTVSVGNSNMGDFFYTGSYTAYLNHGHVGMYYSSNTIVESVPGDGVRTISTTSRKVDKGDAVVKSVNTSWQNKNDAAWWAKDRVGKDSYSYNFATNRSTTHYGAKNCSKLIWSAYQLHGGLDLDKDGGAGVYPRDVRDAKQTSTIRNI
;
A
#
# COMPACT_ATOMS: atom_id res chain seq x y z
N MET A 1 -33.04 70.20 12.00
CA MET A 1 -33.25 68.75 11.82
C MET A 1 -32.55 68.33 10.53
N LYS A 2 -31.68 67.31 10.62
CA LYS A 2 -30.62 66.99 9.67
C LYS A 2 -31.18 66.44 8.34
N LYS A 3 -30.67 66.95 7.20
CA LYS A 3 -30.89 66.39 5.86
C LYS A 3 -30.00 65.15 5.69
N LEU A 4 -30.59 64.00 5.38
CA LEU A 4 -29.86 62.83 4.90
C LEU A 4 -29.53 63.04 3.42
N HIS A 5 -28.27 62.84 3.05
CA HIS A 5 -27.86 62.64 1.66
C HIS A 5 -27.62 61.15 1.47
N ALA A 6 -28.34 60.55 0.52
CA ALA A 6 -28.12 59.18 0.08
C ALA A 6 -26.85 59.17 -0.79
N LEU A 7 -25.83 58.44 -0.34
CA LEU A 7 -24.63 58.15 -1.12
C LEU A 7 -24.80 56.74 -1.70
N THR A 8 -25.14 56.66 -2.98
CA THR A 8 -25.14 55.41 -3.75
C THR A 8 -23.70 55.00 -4.04
N LEU A 9 -23.25 53.91 -3.40
CA LEU A 9 -21.96 53.27 -3.68
C LEU A 9 -22.17 52.19 -4.75
N THR A 10 -21.89 52.52 -6.02
CA THR A 10 -21.80 51.53 -7.09
C THR A 10 -20.48 50.77 -6.99
N MET A 11 -20.54 49.54 -6.51
CA MET A 11 -19.39 48.64 -6.43
C MET A 11 -19.29 47.86 -7.76
N GLY A 12 -18.33 48.25 -8.61
CA GLY A 12 -18.05 47.57 -9.86
C GLY A 12 -17.42 46.20 -9.62
N LEU A 13 -18.08 45.14 -10.08
CA LEU A 13 -17.54 43.78 -10.10
C LEU A 13 -16.56 43.67 -11.27
N LEU A 14 -15.25 43.73 -11.00
CA LEU A 14 -14.22 43.31 -11.95
C LEU A 14 -14.16 41.78 -11.94
N ALA A 15 -14.79 41.15 -12.93
CA ALA A 15 -14.64 39.73 -13.19
C ALA A 15 -13.26 39.48 -13.84
N SER A 16 -12.24 39.23 -13.02
CA SER A 16 -10.98 38.68 -13.48
C SER A 16 -11.17 37.19 -13.77
N THR A 17 -11.33 36.86 -15.05
CA THR A 17 -11.27 35.47 -15.52
C THR A 17 -9.85 34.94 -15.33
N VAL A 18 -9.64 34.21 -14.22
CA VAL A 18 -8.44 33.40 -14.05
C VAL A 18 -8.54 32.26 -15.05
N ILE A 19 -7.77 32.37 -16.14
CA ILE A 19 -7.55 31.26 -17.07
C ILE A 19 -6.69 30.25 -16.30
N VAL A 20 -7.33 29.26 -15.71
CA VAL A 20 -6.63 28.09 -15.14
C VAL A 20 -6.03 27.35 -16.34
N PRO A 21 -4.71 27.10 -16.39
CA PRO A 21 -4.14 26.28 -17.43
C PRO A 21 -4.77 24.89 -17.32
N THR A 22 -5.55 24.48 -18.32
CA THR A 22 -5.94 23.09 -18.47
C THR A 22 -4.65 22.29 -18.64
N ALA A 23 -4.28 21.52 -17.62
CA ALA A 23 -3.15 20.61 -17.69
C ALA A 23 -3.31 19.75 -18.96
N SER A 24 -2.40 19.93 -19.92
CA SER A 24 -2.31 19.06 -21.07
C SER A 24 -2.10 17.64 -20.56
N LEU A 25 -3.07 16.76 -20.77
CA LEU A 25 -2.94 15.33 -20.53
C LEU A 25 -1.73 14.86 -21.35
N ALA A 26 -0.62 14.54 -20.67
CA ALA A 26 0.53 13.93 -21.31
C ALA A 26 0.03 12.65 -22.01
N LYS A 27 0.27 12.56 -23.33
CA LYS A 27 -0.03 11.34 -24.08
C LYS A 27 0.74 10.17 -23.45
N SER A 28 0.12 9.00 -23.44
CA SER A 28 0.67 7.75 -22.91
C SER A 28 2.00 7.32 -23.55
N ASP A 29 2.35 7.88 -24.70
CA ASP A 29 3.37 7.33 -25.59
C ASP A 29 4.81 7.71 -25.19
N ASP A 30 5.00 8.61 -24.22
CA ASP A 30 6.33 9.15 -23.85
C ASP A 30 6.88 8.64 -22.50
N LEU A 31 6.16 7.81 -21.74
CA LEU A 31 6.64 7.32 -20.43
C LEU A 31 7.42 6.00 -20.56
N PRO A 32 8.73 5.98 -20.22
CA PRO A 32 9.51 4.75 -20.29
C PRO A 32 8.98 3.72 -19.29
N TYR A 33 9.05 2.44 -19.66
CA TYR A 33 8.60 1.30 -18.85
C TYR A 33 7.09 1.22 -18.57
N LEU A 34 6.25 2.11 -19.09
CA LEU A 34 4.81 2.10 -18.82
C LEU A 34 4.16 0.76 -19.19
N ASN A 35 4.54 0.18 -20.33
CA ASN A 35 4.03 -1.10 -20.80
C ASN A 35 4.50 -2.27 -19.92
N GLU A 36 5.75 -2.24 -19.48
CA GLU A 36 6.35 -3.22 -18.59
C GLU A 36 5.68 -3.19 -17.23
N ILE A 37 5.52 -1.99 -16.64
CA ILE A 37 4.81 -1.80 -15.38
C ILE A 37 3.36 -2.27 -15.52
N LYS A 38 2.70 -1.95 -16.63
CA LYS A 38 1.31 -2.38 -16.89
C LYS A 38 1.17 -3.91 -16.98
N LYS A 39 2.15 -4.61 -17.55
CA LYS A 39 2.20 -6.09 -17.55
C LYS A 39 2.35 -6.65 -16.14
N MET A 40 3.05 -5.94 -15.27
CA MET A 40 3.27 -6.28 -13.85
C MET A 40 2.09 -5.87 -12.95
N GLN A 41 1.27 -4.91 -13.38
CA GLN A 41 0.10 -4.40 -12.66
C GLN A 41 -1.14 -4.42 -13.59
N PRO A 42 -1.57 -5.61 -14.08
CA PRO A 42 -2.62 -5.72 -15.09
C PRO A 42 -3.98 -5.20 -14.61
N ASP A 43 -4.22 -5.14 -13.30
CA ASP A 43 -5.47 -4.67 -12.72
C ASP A 43 -5.53 -3.14 -12.51
N VAL A 44 -4.41 -2.42 -12.65
CA VAL A 44 -4.33 -0.95 -12.51
C VAL A 44 -4.52 -0.30 -13.87
N SER A 45 -5.49 0.60 -14.06
CA SER A 45 -5.73 1.17 -15.39
C SER A 45 -4.52 1.98 -15.90
N THR A 46 -4.31 2.05 -17.22
CA THR A 46 -3.19 2.84 -17.79
C THR A 46 -3.29 4.32 -17.37
N GLN A 47 -4.51 4.86 -17.35
CA GLN A 47 -4.77 6.23 -16.91
C GLN A 47 -4.42 6.45 -15.43
N GLU A 48 -4.79 5.51 -14.55
CA GLU A 48 -4.43 5.55 -13.13
C GLU A 48 -2.91 5.50 -12.93
N LEU A 49 -2.21 4.65 -13.69
CA LEU A 49 -0.76 4.54 -13.62
C LEU A 49 -0.07 5.84 -14.07
N ILE A 50 -0.48 6.40 -15.22
CA ILE A 50 0.05 7.68 -15.72
C ILE A 50 -0.23 8.80 -14.71
N SER A 51 -1.45 8.86 -14.16
CA SER A 51 -1.83 9.87 -13.16
C SER A 51 -0.95 9.77 -11.92
N SER A 52 -0.73 8.55 -11.42
CA SER A 52 0.08 8.30 -10.23
C SER A 52 1.55 8.63 -10.44
N ILE A 53 2.10 8.34 -11.63
CA ILE A 53 3.46 8.73 -12.01
C ILE A 53 3.60 10.26 -12.05
N ASN A 54 2.64 10.95 -12.67
CA ASN A 54 2.65 12.42 -12.74
C ASN A 54 2.58 13.05 -11.34
N GLU A 55 1.71 12.53 -10.48
CA GLU A 55 1.55 13.02 -9.11
C GLU A 55 2.82 12.78 -8.28
N LEU A 56 3.40 11.58 -8.36
CA LEU A 56 4.63 11.25 -7.65
C LEU A 56 5.82 12.09 -8.14
N ALA A 57 5.95 12.32 -9.45
CA ALA A 57 6.96 13.19 -10.03
C ALA A 57 6.83 14.62 -9.48
N ASN A 58 5.60 15.18 -9.48
CA ASN A 58 5.34 16.51 -8.94
C ASN A 58 5.65 16.60 -7.44
N ASN A 59 5.26 15.60 -6.66
CA ASN A 59 5.43 15.60 -5.20
C ASN A 59 6.89 15.44 -4.77
N THR A 60 7.71 14.75 -5.57
CA THR A 60 9.12 14.48 -5.26
C THR A 60 10.10 15.42 -5.96
N GLY A 61 9.64 16.19 -6.95
CA GLY A 61 10.49 17.01 -7.80
C GLY A 61 11.31 16.19 -8.82
N ASN A 62 11.04 14.89 -8.95
CA ASN A 62 11.69 14.03 -9.94
C ASN A 62 11.02 14.15 -11.32
N THR A 63 11.73 13.73 -12.37
CA THR A 63 11.12 13.62 -13.70
C THR A 63 10.22 12.39 -13.77
N LYS A 64 9.25 12.40 -14.69
CA LYS A 64 8.33 11.27 -14.87
C LYS A 64 9.06 10.02 -15.34
N GLU A 65 10.14 10.19 -16.11
CA GLU A 65 11.01 9.12 -16.59
C GLU A 65 11.74 8.46 -15.41
N ALA A 66 12.31 9.27 -14.51
CA ALA A 66 12.99 8.77 -13.31
C ALA A 66 12.02 8.01 -12.39
N VAL A 67 10.81 8.55 -12.19
CA VAL A 67 9.76 7.88 -11.42
C VAL A 67 9.32 6.57 -12.06
N SER A 68 9.11 6.55 -13.38
CA SER A 68 8.70 5.33 -14.09
C SER A 68 9.80 4.27 -14.05
N GLU A 69 11.06 4.66 -14.20
CA GLU A 69 12.21 3.75 -14.07
C GLU A 69 12.33 3.19 -12.65
N GLN A 70 12.16 4.04 -11.62
CA GLN A 70 12.16 3.62 -10.22
C GLN A 70 11.08 2.56 -9.96
N ILE A 71 9.83 2.84 -10.34
CA ILE A 71 8.70 1.92 -10.17
C ILE A 71 8.99 0.57 -10.85
N TYR A 72 9.50 0.61 -12.09
CA TYR A 72 9.83 -0.61 -12.82
C TYR A 72 10.91 -1.44 -12.10
N LYS A 73 11.98 -0.79 -11.62
CA LYS A 73 13.06 -1.46 -10.89
C LYS A 73 12.58 -2.09 -9.59
N GLU A 74 11.75 -1.39 -8.82
CA GLU A 74 11.17 -1.88 -7.58
C GLU A 74 10.29 -3.11 -7.81
N LEU A 75 9.33 -3.02 -8.74
CA LEU A 75 8.48 -4.14 -9.11
C LEU A 75 9.30 -5.35 -9.58
N LYS A 76 10.36 -5.09 -10.36
CA LYS A 76 11.23 -6.15 -10.88
C LYS A 76 12.05 -6.82 -9.77
N ALA A 77 12.61 -6.03 -8.86
CA ALA A 77 13.36 -6.54 -7.73
C ALA A 77 12.49 -7.41 -6.82
N ASP A 78 11.27 -6.97 -6.53
CA ASP A 78 10.34 -7.74 -5.71
C ASP A 78 9.87 -9.03 -6.41
N GLU A 79 9.56 -8.98 -7.72
CA GLU A 79 9.27 -10.17 -8.52
C GLU A 79 10.43 -11.18 -8.48
N GLU A 80 11.66 -10.73 -8.69
CA GLU A 80 12.84 -11.58 -8.68
C GLU A 80 13.11 -12.18 -7.31
N GLN A 81 12.92 -11.40 -6.24
CA GLN A 81 13.02 -11.91 -4.88
C GLN A 81 11.96 -12.98 -4.63
N GLY A 82 10.72 -12.77 -5.05
CA GLY A 82 9.66 -13.77 -4.96
C GLY A 82 9.98 -15.06 -5.72
N LYS A 83 10.53 -14.95 -6.93
CA LYS A 83 10.99 -16.12 -7.70
C LYS A 83 12.14 -16.87 -7.00
N LYS A 84 13.10 -16.15 -6.41
CA LYS A 84 14.20 -16.74 -5.63
C LYS A 84 13.72 -17.44 -4.36
N GLU A 85 12.75 -16.85 -3.67
CA GLU A 85 12.14 -17.43 -2.46
C GLU A 85 11.30 -18.67 -2.81
N ALA A 86 10.60 -18.66 -3.93
CA ALA A 86 9.84 -19.82 -4.43
C ALA A 86 10.75 -20.95 -4.96
N SER A 87 11.80 -20.64 -5.72
CA SER A 87 12.67 -21.65 -6.35
C SER A 87 13.55 -22.42 -5.37
N LYS A 88 13.89 -21.82 -4.23
CA LYS A 88 14.56 -22.51 -3.11
C LYS A 88 13.71 -23.64 -2.50
N LYS A 89 12.44 -23.75 -2.89
CA LYS A 89 11.49 -24.74 -2.39
C LYS A 89 11.20 -25.80 -3.46
N MET A 90 12.21 -26.61 -3.79
CA MET A 90 11.93 -27.89 -4.47
C MET A 90 11.03 -28.73 -3.54
N ASN A 91 9.84 -29.13 -4.05
CA ASN A 91 8.90 -30.14 -3.52
C ASN A 91 7.54 -29.70 -2.94
N THR A 92 7.00 -28.51 -3.19
CA THR A 92 5.57 -28.25 -2.91
C THR A 92 4.88 -27.48 -4.04
N LEU A 93 4.47 -28.21 -5.08
CA LEU A 93 3.45 -27.76 -6.02
C LEU A 93 2.09 -27.80 -5.29
N GLY A 94 1.76 -26.73 -4.59
CA GLY A 94 0.46 -26.54 -3.94
C GLY A 94 -0.22 -25.29 -4.51
N ALA A 95 -1.35 -25.48 -5.18
CA ALA A 95 -2.19 -24.40 -5.66
C ALA A 95 -2.63 -23.49 -4.49
N SER A 96 -2.86 -22.21 -4.83
CA SER A 96 -3.53 -21.17 -4.03
C SER A 96 -4.42 -21.72 -2.91
N GLY A 97 -3.95 -21.64 -1.66
CA GLY A 97 -4.70 -22.03 -0.47
C GLY A 97 -3.85 -22.84 0.48
N GLY A 98 -3.04 -22.14 1.28
CA GLY A 98 -2.17 -22.79 2.26
C GLY A 98 -2.88 -23.81 3.15
N THR A 99 -2.12 -24.72 3.75
CA THR A 99 -2.68 -25.85 4.52
C THR A 99 -2.58 -25.65 6.03
N VAL A 100 -1.72 -24.75 6.49
CA VAL A 100 -1.47 -24.51 7.92
C VAL A 100 -2.03 -23.18 8.37
N SER A 101 -2.58 -23.14 9.59
CA SER A 101 -3.02 -21.89 10.20
C SER A 101 -1.81 -21.04 10.56
N VAL A 102 -1.95 -19.71 10.42
CA VAL A 102 -0.93 -18.77 10.89
C VAL A 102 -0.69 -18.82 12.40
N GLY A 103 -1.60 -19.41 13.19
CA GLY A 103 -1.52 -19.51 14.65
C GLY A 103 -1.78 -18.18 15.36
N ASN A 104 -1.74 -18.18 16.69
CA ASN A 104 -1.99 -16.97 17.50
C ASN A 104 -0.72 -16.13 17.67
N SER A 105 -0.84 -14.82 17.88
CA SER A 105 0.28 -13.92 18.22
C SER A 105 -0.18 -12.76 19.09
N ASN A 106 0.69 -11.80 19.39
CA ASN A 106 0.29 -10.61 20.12
C ASN A 106 -0.28 -9.56 19.18
N MET A 107 -1.11 -8.68 19.73
CA MET A 107 -1.65 -7.54 19.01
C MET A 107 -0.53 -6.64 18.44
N GLY A 108 -0.70 -6.20 17.20
CA GLY A 108 0.29 -5.44 16.43
C GLY A 108 1.41 -6.29 15.80
N ASP A 109 1.59 -7.56 16.20
CA ASP A 109 2.40 -8.46 15.39
C ASP A 109 1.75 -8.63 14.00
N PHE A 110 2.49 -9.15 13.04
CA PHE A 110 1.95 -9.44 11.71
C PHE A 110 2.53 -10.73 11.16
N PHE A 111 1.80 -11.39 10.25
CA PHE A 111 2.36 -12.48 9.47
C PHE A 111 2.71 -12.00 8.07
N TYR A 112 3.69 -12.66 7.46
CA TYR A 112 3.94 -12.65 6.03
C TYR A 112 3.80 -14.07 5.49
N THR A 113 3.37 -14.20 4.24
CA THR A 113 3.49 -15.42 3.43
C THR A 113 3.81 -15.03 2.00
N GLY A 114 4.51 -15.89 1.24
CA GLY A 114 4.50 -15.77 -0.21
C GLY A 114 3.07 -15.90 -0.73
N SER A 115 2.74 -15.12 -1.76
CA SER A 115 1.41 -15.07 -2.35
C SER A 115 1.46 -14.40 -3.72
N TYR A 116 0.72 -14.96 -4.67
CA TYR A 116 0.59 -14.40 -6.00
C TYR A 116 -0.67 -13.53 -6.08
N THR A 117 -0.50 -12.26 -6.43
CA THR A 117 -1.60 -11.36 -6.82
C THR A 117 -1.26 -10.83 -8.21
N ALA A 118 -2.25 -10.80 -9.12
CA ALA A 118 -2.04 -10.30 -10.49
C ALA A 118 -0.83 -10.95 -11.21
N TYR A 119 -0.62 -12.26 -11.00
CA TYR A 119 0.49 -13.07 -11.54
C TYR A 119 1.90 -12.78 -10.98
N LEU A 120 2.04 -11.81 -10.07
CA LEU A 120 3.29 -11.52 -9.39
C LEU A 120 3.25 -11.98 -7.93
N ASN A 121 4.32 -12.67 -7.51
CA ASN A 121 4.48 -13.05 -6.11
C ASN A 121 5.03 -11.85 -5.33
N HIS A 122 4.16 -10.94 -4.91
CA HIS A 122 4.54 -9.83 -4.02
C HIS A 122 4.47 -10.23 -2.53
N GLY A 123 3.94 -11.42 -2.23
CA GLY A 123 3.64 -11.84 -0.86
C GLY A 123 2.30 -11.32 -0.38
N HIS A 124 1.94 -11.67 0.85
CA HIS A 124 0.78 -11.16 1.56
C HIS A 124 1.10 -10.98 3.03
N VAL A 125 0.52 -9.95 3.63
CA VAL A 125 0.67 -9.65 5.06
C VAL A 125 -0.68 -9.37 5.72
N GLY A 126 -0.77 -9.69 7.00
CA GLY A 126 -1.90 -9.32 7.84
C GLY A 126 -1.46 -9.13 9.29
N MET A 127 -2.11 -8.19 9.99
CA MET A 127 -1.75 -7.79 11.34
C MET A 127 -2.70 -8.40 12.36
N TYR A 128 -2.18 -8.85 13.50
CA TYR A 128 -2.97 -9.34 14.61
C TYR A 128 -3.63 -8.16 15.32
N TYR A 129 -4.96 -8.06 15.24
CA TYR A 129 -5.74 -7.10 16.02
C TYR A 129 -6.09 -7.65 17.41
N SER A 130 -6.20 -8.97 17.54
CA SER A 130 -6.22 -9.65 18.83
C SER A 130 -5.43 -10.96 18.71
N SER A 131 -5.34 -11.74 19.78
CA SER A 131 -4.52 -12.95 19.78
C SER A 131 -4.94 -13.99 18.73
N ASN A 132 -6.22 -14.01 18.38
CA ASN A 132 -6.83 -14.97 17.46
C ASN A 132 -7.53 -14.32 16.26
N THR A 133 -7.37 -13.02 16.06
CA THR A 133 -8.03 -12.27 14.99
C THR A 133 -7.03 -11.40 14.23
N ILE A 134 -7.06 -11.52 12.92
CA ILE A 134 -6.23 -10.78 11.98
C ILE A 134 -7.08 -9.72 11.30
N VAL A 135 -6.49 -8.55 11.09
CA VAL A 135 -6.94 -7.54 10.14
C VAL A 135 -5.98 -7.52 8.94
N GLU A 136 -6.55 -7.52 7.74
CA GLU A 136 -5.80 -7.57 6.48
C GLU A 136 -6.63 -6.92 5.36
N SER A 137 -5.97 -6.52 4.27
CA SER A 137 -6.65 -6.10 3.05
C SER A 137 -6.46 -7.15 1.97
N VAL A 138 -7.55 -7.62 1.34
CA VAL A 138 -7.50 -8.63 0.28
C VAL A 138 -8.38 -8.27 -0.92
N PRO A 139 -8.08 -8.80 -2.12
CA PRO A 139 -8.98 -8.72 -3.27
C PRO A 139 -10.41 -9.14 -2.93
N GLY A 140 -11.39 -8.42 -3.48
CA GLY A 140 -12.83 -8.68 -3.28
C GLY A 140 -13.43 -8.05 -2.02
N ASP A 141 -12.73 -8.13 -0.87
CA ASP A 141 -13.28 -7.66 0.41
C ASP A 141 -12.70 -6.32 0.87
N GLY A 142 -11.54 -5.92 0.35
CA GLY A 142 -10.78 -4.82 0.94
C GLY A 142 -10.33 -5.16 2.36
N VAL A 143 -10.41 -4.19 3.27
CA VAL A 143 -10.02 -4.40 4.67
C VAL A 143 -11.08 -5.21 5.40
N ARG A 144 -10.67 -6.38 5.91
CA ARG A 144 -11.53 -7.33 6.64
C ARG A 144 -10.85 -7.87 7.89
N THR A 145 -11.63 -8.60 8.70
CA THR A 145 -11.09 -9.47 9.75
C THR A 145 -11.25 -10.95 9.41
N ILE A 146 -10.32 -11.77 9.88
CA ILE A 146 -10.40 -13.23 9.82
C ILE A 146 -9.83 -13.87 11.09
N SER A 147 -10.32 -15.03 11.50
CA SER A 147 -9.70 -15.79 12.58
C SER A 147 -8.33 -16.36 12.17
N THR A 148 -7.41 -16.47 13.13
CA THR A 148 -6.10 -17.11 12.91
C THR A 148 -6.24 -18.55 12.43
N THR A 149 -7.24 -19.27 12.92
CA THR A 149 -7.55 -20.66 12.51
C THR A 149 -7.98 -20.76 11.04
N SER A 150 -8.65 -19.73 10.50
CA SER A 150 -9.15 -19.69 9.13
C SER A 150 -8.15 -19.09 8.15
N ARG A 151 -7.24 -18.20 8.60
CA ARG A 151 -6.16 -17.68 7.77
C ARG A 151 -5.10 -18.77 7.56
N LYS A 152 -5.16 -19.42 6.41
CA LYS A 152 -4.20 -20.44 6.00
C LYS A 152 -3.06 -19.88 5.16
N VAL A 153 -1.88 -20.45 5.34
CA VAL A 153 -0.63 -20.10 4.64
C VAL A 153 0.17 -21.37 4.32
N ASP A 154 1.13 -21.26 3.42
CA ASP A 154 2.01 -22.38 3.06
C ASP A 154 3.09 -22.58 4.12
N LYS A 155 3.26 -23.85 4.51
CA LYS A 155 4.29 -24.24 5.47
C LYS A 155 5.68 -24.02 4.86
N GLY A 156 6.58 -23.41 5.61
CA GLY A 156 7.94 -23.07 5.19
C GLY A 156 8.05 -21.78 4.38
N ASP A 157 6.94 -21.08 4.12
CA ASP A 157 6.92 -19.77 3.45
C ASP A 157 6.47 -18.63 4.35
N ALA A 158 5.74 -18.96 5.41
CA ALA A 158 5.15 -17.98 6.28
C ALA A 158 5.98 -17.74 7.54
N VAL A 159 5.91 -16.50 8.02
CA VAL A 159 6.62 -16.05 9.20
C VAL A 159 5.73 -15.11 9.98
N VAL A 160 5.81 -15.15 11.30
CA VAL A 160 5.22 -14.14 12.18
C VAL A 160 6.33 -13.23 12.70
N LYS A 161 6.08 -11.93 12.60
CA LYS A 161 6.98 -10.84 12.88
C LYS A 161 6.39 -9.93 13.96
N SER A 162 7.25 -9.42 14.82
CA SER A 162 6.95 -8.33 15.75
C SER A 162 7.54 -7.03 15.21
N VAL A 163 6.83 -5.92 15.37
CA VAL A 163 7.41 -4.58 15.22
C VAL A 163 8.08 -4.17 16.53
N ASN A 164 9.35 -3.76 16.47
CA ASN A 164 10.19 -3.38 17.59
C ASN A 164 9.84 -1.96 18.04
N THR A 165 8.74 -1.83 18.78
CA THR A 165 8.21 -0.55 19.28
C THR A 165 7.45 -0.76 20.59
N SER A 166 6.94 0.32 21.17
CA SER A 166 6.16 0.26 22.40
C SER A 166 4.87 -0.57 22.21
N TRP A 167 4.39 -1.16 23.30
CA TRP A 167 3.08 -1.83 23.28
C TRP A 167 1.95 -0.89 22.85
N GLN A 168 2.02 0.39 23.27
CA GLN A 168 1.02 1.40 22.91
C GLN A 168 0.98 1.64 21.39
N ASN A 169 2.14 1.76 20.73
CA ASN A 169 2.20 1.96 19.28
C ASN A 169 1.64 0.75 18.51
N LYS A 170 1.97 -0.47 18.98
CA LYS A 170 1.37 -1.71 18.45
C LYS A 170 -0.14 -1.71 18.61
N ASN A 171 -0.62 -1.29 19.78
CA ASN A 171 -2.04 -1.24 20.09
C ASN A 171 -2.78 -0.27 19.17
N ASP A 172 -2.26 0.93 19.04
CA ASP A 172 -2.89 2.00 18.27
C ASP A 172 -2.86 1.70 16.76
N ALA A 173 -1.77 1.13 16.25
CA ALA A 173 -1.69 0.65 14.88
C ALA A 173 -2.73 -0.45 14.59
N ALA A 174 -2.83 -1.46 15.48
CA ALA A 174 -3.79 -2.55 15.34
C ALA A 174 -5.25 -2.06 15.38
N TRP A 175 -5.58 -1.15 16.30
CA TRP A 175 -6.90 -0.54 16.38
C TRP A 175 -7.24 0.31 15.17
N TRP A 176 -6.30 1.13 14.69
CA TRP A 176 -6.50 1.92 13.49
C TRP A 176 -6.80 1.03 12.28
N ALA A 177 -6.02 -0.04 12.08
CA ALA A 177 -6.26 -0.97 10.98
C ALA A 177 -7.63 -1.65 11.11
N LYS A 178 -8.03 -2.05 12.34
CA LYS A 178 -9.35 -2.62 12.61
C LYS A 178 -10.50 -1.64 12.32
N ASP A 179 -10.29 -0.35 12.55
CA ASP A 179 -11.28 0.69 12.23
C ASP A 179 -11.49 0.87 10.73
N ARG A 180 -10.54 0.43 9.89
CA ARG A 180 -10.67 0.47 8.42
C ARG A 180 -11.56 -0.63 7.85
N VAL A 181 -11.91 -1.64 8.64
CA VAL A 181 -12.72 -2.79 8.22
C VAL A 181 -14.07 -2.35 7.68
N GLY A 182 -14.41 -2.79 6.46
CA GLY A 182 -15.65 -2.43 5.78
C GLY A 182 -15.72 -0.98 5.27
N LYS A 183 -14.65 -0.17 5.45
CA LYS A 183 -14.57 1.21 4.97
C LYS A 183 -13.67 1.34 3.74
N ASP A 184 -12.58 0.58 3.72
CA ASP A 184 -11.55 0.68 2.69
C ASP A 184 -11.58 -0.54 1.77
N SER A 185 -11.77 -0.29 0.47
CA SER A 185 -11.69 -1.32 -0.57
C SER A 185 -10.23 -1.76 -0.84
N TYR A 186 -10.07 -2.83 -1.61
CA TYR A 186 -8.74 -3.26 -2.04
C TYR A 186 -8.23 -2.35 -3.16
N SER A 187 -6.95 -1.96 -3.08
CA SER A 187 -6.23 -1.31 -4.18
C SER A 187 -5.24 -2.30 -4.77
N TYR A 188 -5.28 -2.49 -6.09
CA TYR A 188 -4.31 -3.31 -6.81
C TYR A 188 -3.03 -2.55 -7.15
N ASN A 189 -2.99 -1.23 -6.93
CA ASN A 189 -1.82 -0.42 -7.17
C ASN A 189 -0.76 -0.73 -6.11
N PHE A 190 0.29 -1.45 -6.50
CA PHE A 190 1.52 -1.57 -5.72
C PHE A 190 2.60 -0.58 -6.14
N ALA A 191 2.56 -0.12 -7.38
CA ALA A 191 3.58 0.74 -8.01
C ALA A 191 3.82 2.07 -7.28
N THR A 192 2.77 2.69 -6.75
CA THR A 192 2.85 4.06 -6.18
C THR A 192 2.10 4.18 -4.86
N ASN A 193 1.81 3.05 -4.22
CA ASN A 193 0.90 3.06 -3.07
C ASN A 193 1.42 3.91 -1.92
N ARG A 194 2.73 4.14 -1.81
CA ARG A 194 3.34 4.93 -0.73
C ARG A 194 2.88 6.38 -0.75
N SER A 195 2.76 6.99 -1.93
CA SER A 195 2.38 8.39 -2.10
C SER A 195 0.88 8.66 -1.96
N THR A 196 0.06 7.61 -1.99
CA THR A 196 -1.38 7.75 -1.75
C THR A 196 -1.70 7.99 -0.27
N THR A 197 -2.87 8.59 -0.02
CA THR A 197 -3.40 8.79 1.34
C THR A 197 -3.43 7.49 2.15
N HIS A 198 -3.35 7.61 3.49
CA HIS A 198 -3.50 6.48 4.41
C HIS A 198 -4.94 5.98 4.52
N TYR A 199 -5.91 6.71 3.99
CA TYR A 199 -7.36 6.42 4.06
C TYR A 199 -7.91 6.09 2.67
N GLY A 200 -8.91 5.20 2.59
CA GLY A 200 -9.46 4.73 1.32
C GLY A 200 -8.78 3.46 0.84
N ALA A 201 -8.90 3.18 -0.46
CA ALA A 201 -8.47 1.89 -1.04
C ALA A 201 -6.99 1.60 -0.77
N LYS A 202 -6.67 0.37 -0.32
CA LYS A 202 -5.29 -0.02 0.01
C LYS A 202 -5.05 -1.52 -0.14
N ASN A 203 -3.85 -1.90 -0.54
CA ASN A 203 -3.39 -3.29 -0.50
C ASN A 203 -2.96 -3.69 0.94
N CYS A 204 -2.56 -4.96 1.09
CA CYS A 204 -2.20 -5.56 2.38
C CYS A 204 -1.00 -4.88 3.05
N SER A 205 0.07 -4.59 2.31
CA SER A 205 1.27 -3.92 2.84
C SER A 205 1.01 -2.45 3.19
N LYS A 206 0.29 -1.71 2.33
CA LYS A 206 -0.10 -0.31 2.59
C LYS A 206 -0.94 -0.18 3.86
N LEU A 207 -1.81 -1.15 4.18
CA LEU A 207 -2.57 -1.17 5.43
C LEU A 207 -1.64 -1.20 6.65
N ILE A 208 -0.70 -2.14 6.70
CA ILE A 208 0.20 -2.28 7.86
C ILE A 208 1.17 -1.09 7.94
N TRP A 209 1.75 -0.69 6.81
CA TRP A 209 2.63 0.46 6.74
C TRP A 209 1.93 1.74 7.21
N SER A 210 0.70 2.01 6.73
CA SER A 210 -0.05 3.19 7.15
C SER A 210 -0.37 3.18 8.64
N ALA A 211 -0.72 2.01 9.19
CA ALA A 211 -1.02 1.86 10.61
C ALA A 211 0.19 2.26 11.47
N TYR A 212 1.37 1.74 11.15
CA TYR A 212 2.60 2.01 11.90
C TYR A 212 3.22 3.38 11.61
N GLN A 213 3.03 3.91 10.40
CA GLN A 213 3.43 5.27 10.08
C GLN A 213 2.63 6.28 10.91
N LEU A 214 1.30 6.11 10.98
CA LEU A 214 0.41 7.01 11.74
C LEU A 214 0.53 6.86 13.26
N HIS A 215 0.66 5.62 13.76
CA HIS A 215 0.54 5.33 15.20
C HIS A 215 1.84 4.87 15.86
N GLY A 216 2.94 4.85 15.12
CA GLY A 216 4.28 4.62 15.68
C GLY A 216 5.35 5.56 15.14
N GLY A 217 5.04 6.37 14.12
CA GLY A 217 6.05 7.12 13.37
C GLY A 217 7.10 6.21 12.72
N LEU A 218 6.73 4.96 12.40
CA LEU A 218 7.64 3.95 11.89
C LEU A 218 7.42 3.72 10.41
N ASP A 219 8.44 4.03 9.64
CA ASP A 219 8.50 3.67 8.24
C ASP A 219 8.90 2.19 8.11
N LEU A 220 7.91 1.35 7.83
CA LEU A 220 8.10 -0.09 7.61
C LEU A 220 8.34 -0.43 6.13
N ASP A 221 8.70 0.56 5.34
CA ASP A 221 9.18 0.37 3.99
C ASP A 221 10.71 0.23 4.02
N LYS A 222 11.22 -0.88 3.49
CA LYS A 222 12.63 -1.26 3.60
C LYS A 222 13.50 -0.49 2.63
N ASP A 223 13.02 -0.30 1.41
CA ASP A 223 13.75 0.37 0.35
C ASP A 223 13.35 1.86 0.22
N GLY A 224 12.21 2.25 0.80
CA GLY A 224 11.72 3.62 0.79
C GLY A 224 11.22 4.06 -0.59
N GLY A 225 10.86 3.08 -1.43
CA GLY A 225 10.52 3.23 -2.83
C GLY A 225 9.19 3.94 -3.11
N ALA A 226 8.73 3.88 -4.35
CA ALA A 226 7.43 4.39 -4.75
C ALA A 226 6.27 3.50 -4.24
N GLY A 227 6.51 2.20 -4.18
CA GLY A 227 5.58 1.20 -3.65
C GLY A 227 6.01 0.67 -2.29
N VAL A 228 5.05 0.37 -1.42
CA VAL A 228 5.30 -0.47 -0.23
C VAL A 228 4.83 -1.88 -0.53
N TYR A 229 5.74 -2.85 -0.58
CA TYR A 229 5.46 -4.26 -0.84
C TYR A 229 5.40 -5.07 0.45
N PRO A 230 4.72 -6.23 0.47
CA PRO A 230 4.68 -7.10 1.65
C PRO A 230 6.06 -7.55 2.15
N ARG A 231 7.04 -7.71 1.24
CA ARG A 231 8.42 -8.02 1.61
C ARG A 231 9.14 -6.86 2.29
N ASP A 232 8.80 -5.61 1.95
CA ASP A 232 9.37 -4.45 2.65
C ASP A 232 8.95 -4.43 4.10
N VAL A 233 7.65 -4.60 4.35
CA VAL A 233 7.11 -4.67 5.72
C VAL A 233 7.73 -5.83 6.49
N ARG A 234 7.90 -7.00 5.86
CA ARG A 234 8.53 -8.18 6.47
C ARG A 234 10.00 -7.95 6.84
N ASP A 235 10.73 -7.28 5.97
CA ASP A 235 12.19 -7.13 6.05
C ASP A 235 12.64 -5.77 6.59
N ALA A 236 11.69 -4.90 7.00
CA ALA A 236 11.98 -3.61 7.62
C ALA A 236 12.82 -3.79 8.89
N LYS A 237 13.78 -2.87 9.11
CA LYS A 237 14.76 -2.92 10.21
C LYS A 237 14.12 -2.96 11.59
N GLN A 238 12.93 -2.38 11.71
CA GLN A 238 12.14 -2.32 12.93
C GLN A 238 11.36 -3.60 13.18
N THR A 239 11.67 -4.73 12.53
CA THR A 239 10.94 -5.98 12.72
C THR A 239 11.83 -7.13 13.18
N SER A 240 11.29 -8.00 14.03
CA SER A 240 11.97 -9.20 14.54
C SER A 240 11.10 -10.44 14.31
N THR A 241 11.74 -11.58 14.02
CA THR A 241 11.01 -12.83 13.78
C THR A 241 10.59 -13.43 15.10
N ILE A 242 9.30 -13.74 15.22
CA ILE A 242 8.75 -14.50 16.36
C ILE A 242 8.83 -15.99 16.06
N ARG A 243 8.33 -16.42 14.90
CA ARG A 243 8.35 -17.82 14.48
C ARG A 243 8.24 -17.96 12.97
N ASN A 244 8.81 -19.04 12.45
CA ASN A 244 8.48 -19.54 11.12
C ASN A 244 7.25 -20.46 11.22
N ILE A 245 6.44 -20.52 10.17
CA ILE A 245 5.25 -21.37 10.05
C ILE A 245 5.56 -22.51 9.09
#